data_AF-A0A0Q4KU34-F1
#
_entry.id   AF-A0A0Q4KU34-F1
#
_cell.length_a   1.000
_cell.length_b   1.000
_cell.length_c   1.000
_cell.angle_alpha   90.00
_cell.angle_beta   90.00
_cell.angle_gamma   90.00
#
_symmetry.space_group_name_H-M   'P 1'
#
loop_
_entity.id
_entity.type
_entity.pdbx_description
1 polymer ?
#
loop_
_entity_poly.entity_id
_entity_poly.type
_entity_poly.pdbx_seq_one_letter_code
_entity_poly.pdbx_strand_id
1 'polypeptide(L)'
;MDQAMNALPAHVDPMGRGRRESTMGDKNPRYEGSMVFLPDVSLLRPGDIILTSTMESQDERSLEISRRVREAAGSRFSHVLICTSPPTFAEAGSEGVSSLSLANCFVHAIENVRAFRHPDETVARRAASHAQMGVGREYSLRQARQSVLPAGTGKATAGDDGTFCSAYVAQAFVMAGAEEFAAVSIERTTPATIEKIEGLVDITSVIFQRALAPRNVEAMTALDGDYAPTPSSPQTETFQRYAKAALPRAERLVNMFPEAGLERQTTYFGMLLLILNADASTLKIAEGRRLDFLRAITELDDALATQQADGAIEGFFADIVASDNRQMERDLRESFSATPDIDVRALRSQYDARERSLVERQRALVSMSVGRKWRSIDAHCSMQEDSIAFASRMQKALQEILTRLGDPG
;
A
#
# COMPACT_ATOMS: atom_id res chain seq x y z
N MET A 1 -24.51 -6.11 -44.88
CA MET A 1 -23.35 -6.97 -44.49
C MET A 1 -22.37 -6.01 -43.87
N ASP A 2 -22.63 -5.75 -42.58
CA ASP A 2 -22.25 -4.51 -41.91
C ASP A 2 -20.91 -4.68 -41.19
N GLN A 3 -20.00 -3.77 -41.49
CA GLN A 3 -18.78 -3.53 -40.75
C GLN A 3 -19.09 -2.58 -39.59
N ALA A 4 -19.16 -3.11 -38.38
CA ALA A 4 -19.18 -2.32 -37.16
C ALA A 4 -17.75 -2.18 -36.63
N MET A 5 -17.17 -0.99 -36.82
CA MET A 5 -15.96 -0.55 -36.13
C MET A 5 -16.29 -0.34 -34.64
N ASN A 6 -15.65 -1.10 -33.77
CA ASN A 6 -15.65 -0.87 -32.34
C ASN A 6 -14.76 0.35 -32.03
N ALA A 7 -15.39 1.51 -31.88
CA ALA A 7 -14.79 2.65 -31.21
C ALA A 7 -14.62 2.31 -29.72
N LEU A 8 -13.37 2.38 -29.24
CA LEU A 8 -13.06 2.42 -27.81
C LEU A 8 -13.74 3.65 -27.20
N PRO A 9 -14.43 3.54 -26.05
CA PRO A 9 -14.97 4.72 -25.40
C PRO A 9 -13.82 5.58 -24.87
N ALA A 10 -13.89 6.87 -25.17
CA ALA A 10 -13.02 7.88 -24.60
C ALA A 10 -13.03 7.79 -23.07
N HIS A 11 -11.85 7.94 -22.48
CA HIS A 11 -11.66 8.11 -21.04
C HIS A 11 -12.55 9.26 -20.57
N VAL A 12 -13.63 8.94 -19.86
CA VAL A 12 -14.47 9.93 -19.19
C VAL A 12 -13.69 10.36 -17.97
N ASP A 13 -13.25 11.62 -17.96
CA ASP A 13 -12.72 12.29 -16.77
C ASP A 13 -13.83 12.31 -15.69
N PRO A 14 -13.71 11.57 -14.57
CA PRO A 14 -14.77 11.52 -13.57
C PRO A 14 -14.82 12.77 -12.69
N MET A 15 -13.93 13.77 -12.88
CA MET A 15 -13.66 14.81 -11.88
C MET A 15 -14.12 16.22 -12.28
N GLY A 16 -15.11 16.33 -13.17
CA GLY A 16 -15.73 17.60 -13.56
C GLY A 16 -16.86 18.12 -12.64
N ARG A 17 -16.94 17.71 -11.37
CA ARG A 17 -17.87 18.34 -10.40
C ARG A 17 -17.11 19.36 -9.58
N GLY A 18 -17.42 20.64 -9.79
CA GLY A 18 -16.86 21.75 -9.02
C GLY A 18 -16.93 21.44 -7.52
N ARG A 19 -15.77 21.23 -6.90
CA ARG A 19 -15.63 21.15 -5.45
C ARG A 19 -16.14 22.48 -4.90
N ARG A 20 -17.32 22.47 -4.28
CA ARG A 20 -17.60 23.46 -3.25
C ARG A 20 -16.53 23.23 -2.20
N GLU A 21 -15.61 24.18 -2.04
CA GLU A 21 -14.81 24.26 -0.83
C GLU A 21 -15.80 24.28 0.33
N SER A 22 -15.96 23.14 1.00
CA SER A 22 -16.67 23.05 2.26
C SER A 22 -15.93 23.98 3.21
N THR A 23 -16.52 25.14 3.50
CA THR A 23 -16.06 26.00 4.56
C THR A 23 -16.10 25.18 5.85
N MET A 24 -14.97 25.13 6.56
CA MET A 24 -14.66 24.30 7.74
C MET A 24 -15.54 24.56 8.99
N GLY A 25 -16.85 24.65 8.82
CA GLY A 25 -17.81 24.91 9.89
C GLY A 25 -19.17 24.23 9.70
N ASP A 26 -19.47 23.67 8.53
CA ASP A 26 -20.67 22.85 8.35
C ASP A 26 -20.42 21.47 8.98
N LYS A 27 -20.78 21.35 10.26
CA LYS A 27 -20.88 20.08 10.95
C LYS A 27 -21.77 19.16 10.13
N ASN A 28 -21.21 18.05 9.65
CA ASN A 28 -22.02 17.02 9.02
C ASN A 28 -22.80 16.28 10.13
N PRO A 29 -24.14 16.33 10.12
CA PRO A 29 -24.94 15.70 11.17
C PRO A 29 -24.78 14.17 11.23
N ARG A 30 -24.16 13.53 10.23
CA ARG A 30 -24.01 12.06 10.17
C ARG A 30 -23.15 11.50 11.32
N TYR A 31 -22.04 12.16 11.65
CA TYR A 31 -21.08 11.64 12.64
C TYR A 31 -21.04 12.44 13.94
N GLU A 32 -21.83 13.52 14.07
CA GLU A 32 -21.88 14.30 15.29
C GLU A 32 -22.41 13.45 16.46
N GLY A 33 -21.54 13.18 17.44
CA GLY A 33 -21.86 12.34 18.59
C GLY A 33 -21.91 10.83 18.30
N SER A 34 -21.59 10.41 17.08
CA SER A 34 -21.56 9.00 16.69
C SER A 34 -20.32 8.30 17.25
N MET A 35 -20.49 7.05 17.66
CA MET A 35 -19.37 6.18 18.04
C MET A 35 -18.88 5.41 16.82
N VAL A 36 -17.58 5.33 16.63
CA VAL A 36 -16.90 4.54 15.59
C VAL A 36 -15.80 3.70 16.23
N PHE A 37 -15.15 2.85 15.44
CA PHE A 37 -13.96 2.12 15.86
C PHE A 37 -12.71 2.70 15.20
N LEU A 38 -11.74 3.10 16.01
CA LEU A 38 -10.46 3.66 15.57
C LEU A 38 -9.34 2.64 15.81
N PRO A 39 -8.40 2.48 14.88
CA PRO A 39 -7.24 1.61 15.07
C PRO A 39 -6.19 2.25 15.98
N ASP A 40 -5.71 1.51 16.97
CA ASP A 40 -4.53 1.85 17.77
C ASP A 40 -3.27 1.44 16.99
N VAL A 41 -2.76 2.38 16.19
CA VAL A 41 -1.63 2.11 15.28
C VAL A 41 -0.32 1.77 15.99
N SER A 42 -0.22 2.04 17.30
CA SER A 42 0.95 1.65 18.11
C SER A 42 1.06 0.14 18.27
N LEU A 43 -0.05 -0.58 18.17
CA LEU A 43 -0.14 -2.02 18.42
C LEU A 43 0.02 -2.86 17.14
N LEU A 44 0.04 -2.20 15.98
CA LEU A 44 0.25 -2.82 14.69
C LEU A 44 1.69 -3.31 14.51
N ARG A 45 1.84 -4.41 13.78
CA ARG A 45 3.13 -5.02 13.41
C ARG A 45 3.16 -5.31 11.90
N PRO A 46 4.36 -5.29 11.29
CA PRO A 46 4.52 -5.75 9.92
C PRO A 46 3.97 -7.17 9.75
N GLY A 47 3.15 -7.37 8.74
CA GLY A 47 2.50 -8.63 8.41
C GLY A 47 1.14 -8.83 9.08
N ASP A 48 0.67 -7.91 9.93
CA ASP A 48 -0.73 -7.94 10.37
C ASP A 48 -1.66 -7.87 9.15
N ILE A 49 -2.70 -8.70 9.16
CA ILE A 49 -3.67 -8.82 8.07
C ILE A 49 -4.98 -8.22 8.54
N ILE A 50 -5.64 -7.43 7.70
CA ILE A 50 -6.98 -6.91 7.98
C ILE A 50 -7.93 -7.33 6.88
N LEU A 51 -8.99 -8.03 7.27
CA LEU A 51 -10.14 -8.32 6.43
C LEU A 51 -11.19 -7.23 6.61
N THR A 52 -11.77 -6.74 5.52
CA THR A 52 -12.80 -5.70 5.56
C THR A 52 -13.94 -6.01 4.60
N SER A 53 -15.02 -5.23 4.75
CA SER A 53 -16.20 -5.31 3.92
C SER A 53 -16.82 -3.95 3.75
N THR A 54 -16.99 -3.50 2.50
CA THR A 54 -17.77 -2.28 2.24
C THR A 54 -19.24 -2.55 2.57
N MET A 55 -19.75 -1.81 3.55
CA MET A 55 -21.13 -1.85 4.05
C MET A 55 -21.80 -0.49 3.95
N GLU A 56 -21.03 0.61 4.02
CA GLU A 56 -21.53 1.98 3.99
C GLU A 56 -20.81 2.81 2.94
N SER A 57 -21.35 2.89 1.72
CA SER A 57 -20.74 3.68 0.65
C SER A 57 -21.79 4.46 -0.13
N GLN A 58 -21.41 5.65 -0.60
CA GLN A 58 -22.21 6.43 -1.55
C GLN A 58 -22.14 5.88 -2.98
N ASP A 59 -21.17 4.99 -3.26
CA ASP A 59 -21.06 4.29 -4.54
C ASP A 59 -21.77 2.93 -4.47
N GLU A 60 -22.97 2.88 -5.05
CA GLU A 60 -23.78 1.66 -5.16
C GLU A 60 -23.01 0.51 -5.84
N ARG A 61 -22.09 0.82 -6.76
CA ARG A 61 -21.30 -0.20 -7.44
C ARG A 61 -20.29 -0.86 -6.49
N SER A 62 -19.67 -0.09 -5.61
CA SER A 62 -18.74 -0.61 -4.59
C SER A 62 -19.47 -1.52 -3.60
N LEU A 63 -20.68 -1.14 -3.15
CA LEU A 63 -21.53 -2.01 -2.34
C LEU A 63 -21.89 -3.31 -3.05
N GLU A 64 -22.25 -3.24 -4.34
CA GLU A 64 -22.62 -4.40 -5.13
C GLU A 64 -21.46 -5.38 -5.31
N ILE A 65 -20.26 -4.87 -5.60
CA ILE A 65 -19.05 -5.70 -5.75
C ILE A 65 -18.74 -6.40 -4.43
N SER A 66 -18.71 -5.66 -3.32
CA SER A 66 -18.47 -6.17 -1.98
C SER A 66 -19.46 -7.30 -1.62
N ARG A 67 -20.75 -7.06 -1.84
CA ARG A 67 -21.82 -8.03 -1.60
C ARG A 67 -21.64 -9.33 -2.39
N ARG A 68 -21.34 -9.25 -3.69
CA ARG A 68 -21.12 -10.43 -4.53
C ARG A 68 -19.92 -11.26 -4.10
N VAL A 69 -18.81 -10.61 -3.72
CA VAL A 69 -17.61 -11.32 -3.23
C VAL A 69 -17.94 -12.07 -1.94
N ARG A 70 -18.63 -11.41 -1.00
CA ARG A 70 -19.08 -12.04 0.26
C ARG A 70 -19.98 -13.26 0.02
N GLU A 71 -21.01 -13.10 -0.80
CA GLU A 71 -21.95 -14.17 -1.14
C GLU A 71 -21.23 -15.35 -1.82
N ALA A 72 -20.36 -15.08 -2.79
CA ALA A 72 -19.63 -16.12 -3.52
C ALA A 72 -18.57 -16.83 -2.67
N ALA A 73 -17.90 -16.12 -1.76
CA ALA A 73 -16.91 -16.69 -0.85
C ALA A 73 -17.53 -17.32 0.42
N GLY A 74 -18.83 -17.09 0.67
CA GLY A 74 -19.50 -17.52 1.89
C GLY A 74 -18.87 -16.92 3.16
N SER A 75 -18.45 -15.65 3.11
CA SER A 75 -17.83 -14.93 4.22
C SER A 75 -18.41 -13.52 4.36
N ARG A 76 -18.17 -12.93 5.53
CA ARG A 76 -18.51 -11.55 5.84
C ARG A 76 -17.52 -10.55 5.25
N PHE A 77 -16.42 -10.99 4.67
CA PHE A 77 -15.34 -10.12 4.19
C PHE A 77 -15.21 -10.19 2.67
N SER A 78 -15.06 -9.02 2.05
CA SER A 78 -14.85 -8.88 0.59
C SER A 78 -13.45 -8.45 0.22
N HIS A 79 -12.68 -7.96 1.19
CA HIS A 79 -11.38 -7.35 0.93
C HIS A 79 -10.36 -7.69 2.01
N VAL A 80 -9.08 -7.52 1.68
CA VAL A 80 -7.96 -7.82 2.58
C VAL A 80 -6.76 -6.92 2.31
N LEU A 81 -6.13 -6.49 3.40
CA LEU A 81 -4.95 -5.65 3.45
C LEU A 81 -3.87 -6.31 4.30
N ILE A 82 -2.60 -5.95 4.05
CA ILE A 82 -1.45 -6.38 4.86
C ILE A 82 -0.63 -5.18 5.33
N CYS A 83 -0.24 -5.15 6.59
CA CYS A 83 0.62 -4.10 7.14
C CYS A 83 2.04 -4.26 6.63
N THR A 84 2.53 -3.33 5.81
CA THR A 84 3.91 -3.36 5.32
C THR A 84 4.88 -2.75 6.32
N SER A 85 4.48 -1.64 6.94
CA SER A 85 5.21 -0.97 8.02
C SER A 85 4.24 -0.05 8.75
N PRO A 86 3.96 -0.23 10.06
CA PRO A 86 2.99 0.59 10.77
C PRO A 86 3.23 2.11 10.58
N PRO A 87 2.17 2.91 10.36
CA PRO A 87 0.76 2.55 10.23
C PRO A 87 0.31 2.17 8.80
N THR A 88 1.25 1.97 7.87
CA THR A 88 1.01 1.72 6.45
C THR A 88 0.63 0.27 6.16
N PHE A 89 -0.43 0.13 5.37
CA PHE A 89 -0.90 -1.10 4.76
C PHE A 89 -0.78 -1.03 3.25
N ALA A 90 -0.64 -2.18 2.62
CA ALA A 90 -0.80 -2.35 1.20
C ALA A 90 -2.05 -3.18 0.89
N GLU A 91 -2.71 -2.83 -0.19
CA GLU A 91 -3.93 -3.48 -0.65
C GLU A 91 -3.99 -3.48 -2.16
N ALA A 92 -4.68 -4.46 -2.76
CA ALA A 92 -4.93 -4.48 -4.20
C ALA A 92 -6.39 -4.07 -4.47
N GLY A 93 -6.60 -2.89 -5.04
CA GLY A 93 -7.92 -2.34 -5.40
C GLY A 93 -8.03 -2.03 -6.90
N SER A 94 -9.04 -1.27 -7.33
CA SER A 94 -9.27 -0.98 -8.77
C SER A 94 -8.06 -0.38 -9.48
N GLU A 95 -7.29 0.45 -8.78
CA GLU A 95 -6.12 1.15 -9.32
C GLU A 95 -4.84 0.31 -9.30
N GLY A 96 -4.89 -0.93 -8.80
CA GLY A 96 -3.68 -1.73 -8.54
C GLY A 96 -3.39 -1.89 -7.05
N VAL A 97 -2.14 -2.27 -6.77
CA VAL A 97 -1.63 -2.37 -5.41
C VAL A 97 -1.19 -1.00 -4.92
N SER A 98 -1.95 -0.42 -4.01
CA SER A 98 -1.72 0.91 -3.42
C SER A 98 -1.31 0.79 -1.95
N SER A 99 -0.99 1.92 -1.34
CA SER A 99 -0.77 2.02 0.11
C SER A 99 -1.85 2.85 0.78
N LEU A 100 -2.19 2.48 2.02
CA LEU A 100 -3.17 3.13 2.88
C LEU A 100 -2.56 3.32 4.27
N SER A 101 -2.80 4.46 4.91
CA SER A 101 -2.38 4.68 6.31
C SER A 101 -3.55 4.45 7.25
N LEU A 102 -3.46 3.45 8.13
CA LEU A 102 -4.50 3.20 9.12
C LEU A 102 -4.68 4.32 10.15
N ALA A 103 -3.69 5.20 10.31
CA ALA A 103 -3.84 6.37 11.18
C ALA A 103 -4.98 7.31 10.71
N ASN A 104 -5.34 7.24 9.43
CA ASN A 104 -6.41 8.03 8.82
C ASN A 104 -7.63 7.16 8.46
N CYS A 105 -7.85 6.07 9.20
CA CYS A 105 -8.94 5.14 8.96
C CYS A 105 -9.85 4.95 10.17
N PHE A 106 -11.09 4.58 9.91
CA PHE A 106 -12.06 4.17 10.93
C PHE A 106 -12.96 3.05 10.40
N VAL A 107 -13.76 2.48 11.28
CA VAL A 107 -14.77 1.46 10.96
C VAL A 107 -16.09 1.85 11.63
N HIS A 108 -17.21 1.72 10.93
CA HIS A 108 -18.53 2.00 11.49
C HIS A 108 -18.95 0.91 12.49
N ALA A 109 -18.77 -0.36 12.11
CA ALA A 109 -19.15 -1.50 12.95
C ALA A 109 -18.03 -2.55 13.02
N ILE A 110 -17.68 -2.99 14.23
CA ILE A 110 -16.54 -3.89 14.47
C ILE A 110 -16.68 -5.22 13.72
N GLU A 111 -17.91 -5.66 13.49
CA GLU A 111 -18.22 -6.89 12.79
C GLU A 111 -17.98 -6.83 11.27
N ASN A 112 -17.65 -5.65 10.73
CA ASN A 112 -17.27 -5.43 9.33
C ASN A 112 -15.75 -5.50 9.11
N VAL A 113 -14.97 -5.65 10.18
CA VAL A 113 -13.51 -5.76 10.15
C VAL A 113 -13.04 -6.97 10.94
N ARG A 114 -11.90 -7.54 10.53
CA ARG A 114 -11.18 -8.52 11.35
C ARG A 114 -9.69 -8.37 11.15
N ALA A 115 -8.93 -8.35 12.24
CA ALA A 115 -7.48 -8.23 12.21
C ALA A 115 -6.84 -9.53 12.70
N PHE A 116 -5.88 -10.03 11.94
CA PHE A 116 -5.13 -11.25 12.24
C PHE A 116 -3.64 -10.98 12.33
N ARG A 117 -2.96 -11.76 13.17
CA ARG A 117 -1.50 -11.78 13.29
C ARG A 117 -0.97 -13.19 13.11
N HIS A 118 0.06 -13.31 12.29
CA HIS A 118 0.81 -14.55 12.16
C HIS A 118 1.65 -14.80 13.43
N PRO A 119 1.69 -16.03 13.97
CA PRO A 119 2.39 -16.32 15.24
C PRO A 119 3.92 -16.19 15.13
N ASP A 120 4.49 -16.47 13.96
CA ASP A 120 5.91 -16.22 13.67
C ASP A 120 6.13 -14.81 13.11
N GLU A 121 6.77 -13.96 13.91
CA GLU A 121 7.10 -12.57 13.55
C GLU A 121 8.10 -12.48 12.39
N THR A 122 9.02 -13.44 12.24
CA THR A 122 10.00 -13.43 11.15
C THR A 122 9.33 -13.69 9.80
N VAL A 123 8.37 -14.62 9.78
CA VAL A 123 7.52 -14.85 8.61
C VAL A 123 6.68 -13.60 8.30
N ALA A 124 6.01 -13.03 9.31
CA ALA A 124 5.18 -11.83 9.15
C ALA A 124 5.97 -10.64 8.55
N ARG A 125 7.18 -10.39 9.07
CA ARG A 125 8.07 -9.32 8.56
C ARG A 125 8.55 -9.57 7.13
N ARG A 126 8.87 -10.82 6.78
CA ARG A 126 9.23 -11.17 5.40
C ARG A 126 8.04 -10.99 4.47
N ALA A 127 6.85 -11.41 4.87
CA ALA A 127 5.62 -11.21 4.11
C ALA A 127 5.34 -9.70 3.88
N ALA A 128 5.48 -8.89 4.93
CA ALA A 128 5.37 -7.43 4.83
C ALA A 128 6.37 -6.82 3.83
N SER A 129 7.61 -7.31 3.82
CA SER A 129 8.63 -6.89 2.87
C SER A 129 8.28 -7.29 1.43
N HIS A 130 7.80 -8.52 1.21
CA HIS A 130 7.31 -8.98 -0.09
C HIS A 130 6.11 -8.17 -0.58
N ALA A 131 5.16 -7.90 0.30
CA ALA A 131 4.02 -7.05 0.00
C ALA A 131 4.48 -5.64 -0.43
N GLN A 132 5.39 -5.01 0.31
CA GLN A 132 5.90 -3.67 -0.03
C GLN A 132 6.48 -3.58 -1.45
N MET A 133 7.15 -4.63 -1.94
CA MET A 133 7.69 -4.69 -3.31
C MET A 133 6.60 -4.80 -4.40
N GLY A 134 5.42 -5.27 -4.02
CA GLY A 134 4.26 -5.38 -4.91
C GLY A 134 3.48 -4.08 -5.11
N VAL A 135 3.78 -3.01 -4.36
CA VAL A 135 3.13 -1.70 -4.55
C VAL A 135 3.41 -1.19 -5.98
N GLY A 136 2.37 -0.70 -6.63
CA GLY A 136 2.39 -0.34 -8.06
C GLY A 136 2.17 -1.53 -9.01
N ARG A 137 1.83 -2.73 -8.52
CA ARG A 137 1.37 -3.83 -9.38
C ARG A 137 -0.05 -3.56 -9.88
N GLU A 138 -0.37 -4.02 -11.09
CA GLU A 138 -1.72 -3.90 -11.66
C GLU A 138 -2.73 -4.81 -10.93
N TYR A 139 -4.00 -4.41 -10.96
CA TYR A 139 -5.10 -5.22 -10.42
C TYR A 139 -5.75 -6.06 -11.50
N SER A 140 -6.02 -7.34 -11.20
CA SER A 140 -6.73 -8.24 -12.09
C SER A 140 -8.16 -8.50 -11.60
N LEU A 141 -9.11 -7.72 -12.12
CA LEU A 141 -10.55 -7.96 -11.94
C LEU A 141 -10.96 -9.36 -12.40
N ARG A 142 -10.28 -9.89 -13.41
CA ARG A 142 -10.58 -11.21 -13.96
C ARG A 142 -10.13 -12.32 -13.04
N GLN A 143 -8.90 -12.28 -12.54
CA GLN A 143 -8.43 -13.26 -11.56
C GLN A 143 -9.29 -13.21 -10.28
N ALA A 144 -9.65 -12.00 -9.82
CA ALA A 144 -10.55 -11.82 -8.69
C ALA A 144 -11.92 -12.51 -8.89
N ARG A 145 -12.48 -12.47 -10.10
CA ARG A 145 -13.72 -13.19 -10.41
C ARG A 145 -13.51 -14.70 -10.50
N GLN A 146 -12.38 -15.14 -11.06
CA GLN A 146 -12.08 -16.56 -11.23
C GLN A 146 -11.82 -17.27 -9.89
N SER A 147 -11.32 -16.56 -8.88
CA SER A 147 -11.02 -17.13 -7.56
C SER A 147 -12.25 -17.69 -6.84
N VAL A 148 -13.44 -17.13 -7.12
CA VAL A 148 -14.71 -17.51 -6.49
C VAL A 148 -15.57 -18.47 -7.32
N LEU A 149 -15.20 -18.79 -8.57
CA LEU A 149 -15.96 -19.73 -9.42
C LEU A 149 -15.62 -21.20 -9.10
N PRO A 150 -16.31 -22.23 -9.63
CA PRO A 150 -15.90 -23.63 -9.45
C PRO A 150 -14.53 -23.96 -10.09
N ALA A 151 -13.86 -25.01 -9.62
CA ALA A 151 -12.60 -25.45 -10.22
C ALA A 151 -12.81 -25.91 -11.68
N GLY A 152 -11.94 -25.47 -12.60
CA GLY A 152 -12.02 -25.80 -14.04
C GLY A 152 -12.79 -24.78 -14.90
N THR A 153 -13.46 -23.79 -14.30
CA THR A 153 -14.09 -22.71 -15.06
C THR A 153 -13.14 -21.53 -15.23
N GLY A 154 -12.46 -21.46 -16.38
CA GLY A 154 -11.58 -20.36 -16.78
C GLY A 154 -10.12 -20.77 -16.88
N LYS A 155 -9.48 -20.51 -18.02
CA LYS A 155 -8.03 -20.56 -18.15
C LYS A 155 -7.46 -19.21 -17.73
N ALA A 156 -6.43 -19.20 -16.90
CA ALA A 156 -5.53 -18.05 -16.82
C ALA A 156 -4.98 -17.82 -18.24
N THR A 157 -5.32 -16.69 -18.85
CA THR A 157 -4.73 -16.36 -20.15
C THR A 157 -3.31 -15.87 -19.91
N ALA A 158 -2.36 -16.31 -20.73
CA ALA A 158 -1.02 -15.74 -20.74
C ALA A 158 -1.08 -14.21 -20.85
N GLY A 159 -0.32 -13.50 -20.01
CA GLY A 159 -0.15 -12.04 -20.09
C GLY A 159 -0.95 -11.18 -19.10
N ASP A 160 -1.58 -11.75 -18.08
CA ASP A 160 -2.17 -10.99 -16.97
C ASP A 160 -1.31 -11.12 -15.72
N ASP A 161 -0.38 -10.18 -15.60
CA ASP A 161 0.56 -10.06 -14.47
C ASP A 161 -0.08 -9.39 -13.25
N GLY A 162 -1.37 -9.02 -13.33
CA GLY A 162 -2.10 -8.39 -12.24
C GLY A 162 -2.30 -9.33 -11.04
N THR A 163 -2.82 -8.77 -9.95
CA THR A 163 -3.19 -9.52 -8.74
C THR A 163 -4.55 -9.03 -8.21
N PHE A 164 -5.11 -9.73 -7.24
CA PHE A 164 -6.25 -9.25 -6.47
C PHE A 164 -5.97 -9.33 -4.97
N CYS A 165 -6.84 -8.72 -4.14
CA CYS A 165 -6.53 -8.44 -2.73
C CYS A 165 -6.02 -9.65 -1.94
N SER A 166 -6.74 -10.77 -1.99
CA SER A 166 -6.40 -11.99 -1.25
C SER A 166 -5.25 -12.77 -1.85
N ALA A 167 -5.16 -12.88 -3.18
CA ALA A 167 -4.00 -13.47 -3.84
C ALA A 167 -2.71 -12.71 -3.54
N TYR A 168 -2.77 -11.38 -3.49
CA TYR A 168 -1.62 -10.54 -3.16
C TYR A 168 -1.09 -10.83 -1.75
N VAL A 169 -1.96 -10.86 -0.75
CA VAL A 169 -1.56 -11.17 0.64
C VAL A 169 -1.09 -12.62 0.75
N ALA A 170 -1.80 -13.58 0.16
CA ALA A 170 -1.40 -14.98 0.19
C ALA A 170 -0.04 -15.21 -0.47
N GLN A 171 0.22 -14.60 -1.63
CA GLN A 171 1.49 -14.69 -2.32
C GLN A 171 2.64 -14.15 -1.44
N ALA A 172 2.43 -13.02 -0.76
CA ALA A 172 3.44 -12.46 0.13
C ALA A 172 3.80 -13.42 1.29
N PHE A 173 2.81 -14.09 1.88
CA PHE A 173 3.02 -15.08 2.93
C PHE A 173 3.64 -16.38 2.44
N VAL A 174 3.23 -16.89 1.27
CA VAL A 174 3.85 -18.07 0.64
C VAL A 174 5.32 -17.81 0.33
N MET A 175 5.67 -16.64 -0.23
CA MET A 175 7.07 -16.24 -0.47
C MET A 175 7.87 -16.11 0.84
N ALA A 176 7.22 -15.73 1.93
CA ALA A 176 7.80 -15.68 3.26
C ALA A 176 7.96 -17.07 3.92
N GLY A 177 7.46 -18.14 3.30
CA GLY A 177 7.54 -19.51 3.81
C GLY A 177 6.41 -19.91 4.77
N ALA A 178 5.27 -19.22 4.76
CA ALA A 178 4.08 -19.63 5.51
C ALA A 178 3.31 -20.71 4.73
N GLU A 179 3.53 -21.98 5.10
CA GLU A 179 2.95 -23.13 4.39
C GLU A 179 1.43 -23.18 4.47
N GLU A 180 0.83 -22.66 5.55
CA GLU A 180 -0.61 -22.60 5.74
C GLU A 180 -1.32 -21.73 4.70
N PHE A 181 -0.62 -20.74 4.12
CA PHE A 181 -1.12 -19.93 3.01
C PHE A 181 -1.02 -20.64 1.65
N ALA A 182 -0.28 -21.76 1.57
CA ALA A 182 -0.16 -22.57 0.36
C ALA A 182 -1.20 -23.71 0.28
N ALA A 183 -1.98 -23.93 1.34
CA ALA A 183 -3.00 -24.99 1.38
C ALA A 183 -4.09 -24.82 0.31
N VAL A 184 -4.38 -23.58 -0.08
CA VAL A 184 -5.23 -23.22 -1.21
C VAL A 184 -4.36 -22.49 -2.23
N SER A 185 -4.58 -22.75 -3.53
CA SER A 185 -3.80 -22.05 -4.55
C SER A 185 -4.00 -20.53 -4.43
N ILE A 186 -2.95 -19.76 -4.72
CA ILE A 186 -2.95 -18.29 -4.56
C ILE A 186 -4.11 -17.66 -5.35
N GLU A 187 -4.36 -18.13 -6.58
CA GLU A 187 -5.41 -17.64 -7.49
C GLU A 187 -6.82 -18.00 -7.02
N ARG A 188 -6.94 -18.88 -6.02
CA ARG A 188 -8.18 -19.37 -5.42
C ARG A 188 -8.36 -18.90 -3.99
N THR A 189 -7.38 -18.20 -3.44
CA THR A 189 -7.44 -17.68 -2.08
C THR A 189 -8.42 -16.51 -2.06
N THR A 190 -9.38 -16.56 -1.15
CA THR A 190 -10.37 -15.50 -0.91
C THR A 190 -10.19 -14.92 0.50
N PRO A 191 -10.81 -13.79 0.86
CA PRO A 191 -10.83 -13.33 2.24
C PRO A 191 -11.38 -14.39 3.21
N ALA A 192 -12.39 -15.17 2.78
CA ALA A 192 -12.94 -16.30 3.53
C ALA A 192 -11.92 -17.41 3.79
N THR A 193 -11.04 -17.65 2.83
CA THR A 193 -9.96 -18.63 2.95
C THR A 193 -8.98 -18.18 4.03
N ILE A 194 -8.54 -16.92 3.98
CA ILE A 194 -7.61 -16.33 4.96
C ILE A 194 -8.24 -16.32 6.36
N GLU A 195 -9.52 -15.95 6.48
CA GLU A 195 -10.26 -15.96 7.75
C GLU A 195 -10.24 -17.34 8.45
N LYS A 196 -10.18 -18.43 7.66
CA LYS A 196 -10.24 -19.81 8.14
C LYS A 196 -8.87 -20.47 8.32
N ILE A 197 -7.77 -19.76 8.05
CA ILE A 197 -6.43 -20.30 8.26
C ILE A 197 -6.23 -20.56 9.76
N GLU A 198 -5.99 -21.82 10.11
CA GLU A 198 -5.67 -22.21 11.48
C GLU A 198 -4.31 -21.64 11.91
N GLY A 199 -4.20 -21.18 13.15
CA GLY A 199 -2.96 -20.64 13.72
C GLY A 199 -2.81 -19.12 13.65
N LEU A 200 -3.61 -18.42 12.83
CA LEU A 200 -3.68 -16.96 12.89
C LEU A 200 -4.33 -16.50 14.19
N VAL A 201 -3.74 -15.50 14.84
CA VAL A 201 -4.25 -14.91 16.09
C VAL A 201 -5.16 -13.74 15.75
N ASP A 202 -6.43 -13.81 16.17
CA ASP A 202 -7.36 -12.68 16.06
C ASP A 202 -6.98 -11.58 17.05
N ILE A 203 -6.63 -10.41 16.53
CA ILE A 203 -6.21 -9.23 17.30
C ILE A 203 -7.22 -8.07 17.17
N THR A 204 -8.42 -8.34 16.65
CA THR A 204 -9.41 -7.30 16.28
C THR A 204 -9.75 -6.38 17.44
N SER A 205 -10.08 -6.94 18.62
CA SER A 205 -10.46 -6.18 19.81
C SER A 205 -9.28 -5.44 20.47
N VAL A 206 -8.05 -5.82 20.14
CA VAL A 206 -6.83 -5.18 20.63
C VAL A 206 -6.54 -3.93 19.79
N ILE A 207 -6.65 -4.08 18.47
CA ILE A 207 -6.34 -3.00 17.52
C ILE A 207 -7.46 -1.97 17.45
N PHE A 208 -8.73 -2.39 17.37
CA PHE A 208 -9.84 -1.46 17.16
C PHE A 208 -10.55 -1.12 18.46
N GLN A 209 -10.61 0.18 18.75
CA GLN A 209 -11.22 0.70 19.97
C GLN A 209 -12.38 1.61 19.65
N ARG A 210 -13.45 1.43 20.41
CA ARG A 210 -14.65 2.24 20.26
C ARG A 210 -14.40 3.64 20.82
N ALA A 211 -14.58 4.67 20.01
CA ALA A 211 -14.37 6.06 20.37
C ALA A 211 -15.43 6.96 19.71
N LEU A 212 -15.55 8.21 20.16
CA LEU A 212 -16.32 9.21 19.43
C LEU A 212 -15.66 9.46 18.07
N ALA A 213 -16.49 9.65 17.04
CA ALA A 213 -16.00 9.99 15.71
C ALA A 213 -15.14 11.27 15.78
N PRO A 214 -13.90 11.25 15.23
CA PRO A 214 -13.07 12.44 15.17
C PRO A 214 -13.76 13.57 14.39
N ARG A 215 -13.43 14.83 14.69
CA ARG A 215 -14.00 16.00 13.97
C ARG A 215 -13.69 16.01 12.47
N ASN A 216 -12.68 15.26 12.04
CA ASN A 216 -12.26 15.13 10.65
C ASN A 216 -12.61 13.75 10.06
N VAL A 217 -13.53 12.99 10.66
CA VAL A 217 -13.89 11.63 10.22
C VAL A 217 -14.32 11.57 8.75
N GLU A 218 -14.91 12.64 8.21
CA GLU A 218 -15.33 12.73 6.80
C GLU A 218 -14.14 12.88 5.83
N ALA A 219 -12.99 13.31 6.33
CA ALA A 219 -11.73 13.33 5.60
C ALA A 219 -10.90 12.04 5.83
N MET A 220 -11.40 11.12 6.65
CA MET A 220 -10.78 9.81 6.91
C MET A 220 -11.40 8.73 6.02
N THR A 221 -10.65 7.66 5.79
CA THR A 221 -11.13 6.49 5.05
C THR A 221 -11.92 5.56 5.96
N ALA A 222 -13.15 5.22 5.57
CA ALA A 222 -13.91 4.15 6.23
C ALA A 222 -13.48 2.81 5.64
N LEU A 223 -12.87 1.93 6.44
CA LEU A 223 -12.45 0.60 5.97
C LEU A 223 -13.64 -0.29 5.56
N ASP A 224 -14.81 -0.01 6.12
CA ASP A 224 -16.09 -0.63 5.78
C ASP A 224 -16.99 0.29 4.93
N GLY A 225 -16.42 1.28 4.26
CA GLY A 225 -17.18 2.27 3.51
C GLY A 225 -16.40 2.99 2.42
N ASP A 226 -16.64 4.31 2.31
CA ASP A 226 -16.00 5.16 1.31
C ASP A 226 -14.55 5.49 1.65
N TYR A 227 -13.71 5.50 0.62
CA TYR A 227 -12.31 5.91 0.71
C TYR A 227 -12.19 7.43 0.60
N ALA A 228 -11.44 8.03 1.53
CA ALA A 228 -11.08 9.43 1.42
C ALA A 228 -9.94 9.57 0.39
N PRO A 229 -10.03 10.53 -0.54
CA PRO A 229 -8.92 10.82 -1.46
C PRO A 229 -7.67 11.20 -0.68
N THR A 230 -6.53 10.65 -1.06
CA THR A 230 -5.23 10.99 -0.47
C THR A 230 -4.34 11.66 -1.50
N PRO A 231 -3.42 12.57 -1.11
CA PRO A 231 -2.43 13.10 -2.03
C PRO A 231 -1.56 12.02 -2.70
N SER A 232 -1.43 10.85 -2.07
CA SER A 232 -0.73 9.68 -2.60
C SER A 232 -1.52 8.86 -3.60
N SER A 233 -2.82 9.10 -3.81
CA SER A 233 -3.66 8.26 -4.68
C SER A 233 -3.08 8.06 -6.11
N PRO A 234 -2.49 9.06 -6.79
CA PRO A 234 -1.90 8.88 -8.12
C PRO A 234 -0.56 8.12 -8.15
N GLN A 235 0.01 7.81 -6.97
CA GLN A 235 1.32 7.17 -6.87
C GLN A 235 1.33 5.78 -7.54
N THR A 236 0.25 5.01 -7.37
CA THR A 236 0.12 3.66 -7.92
C THR A 236 0.20 3.67 -9.45
N GLU A 237 -0.58 4.53 -10.10
CA GLU A 237 -0.59 4.69 -11.56
C GLU A 237 0.78 5.16 -12.06
N THR A 238 1.42 6.08 -11.34
CA THR A 238 2.76 6.58 -11.68
C THR A 238 3.80 5.46 -11.66
N PHE A 239 3.81 4.63 -10.61
CA PHE A 239 4.71 3.48 -10.53
C PHE A 239 4.41 2.41 -11.59
N GLN A 240 3.14 2.17 -11.92
CA GLN A 240 2.76 1.28 -13.03
C GLN A 240 3.29 1.80 -14.36
N ARG A 241 3.13 3.10 -14.65
CA ARG A 241 3.65 3.74 -15.86
C ARG A 241 5.16 3.57 -15.97
N TYR A 242 5.89 3.81 -14.89
CA TYR A 242 7.34 3.69 -14.85
C TYR A 242 7.79 2.26 -15.11
N ALA A 243 7.17 1.29 -14.42
CA ALA A 243 7.46 -0.12 -14.60
C ALA A 243 7.19 -0.55 -16.06
N LYS A 244 6.03 -0.21 -16.61
CA LYS A 244 5.65 -0.53 -17.99
C LYS A 244 6.64 0.02 -19.02
N ALA A 245 7.13 1.25 -18.82
CA ALA A 245 8.12 1.86 -19.71
C ALA A 245 9.48 1.13 -19.70
N ALA A 246 9.88 0.62 -18.54
CA ALA A 246 11.15 -0.08 -18.35
C ALA A 246 11.08 -1.60 -18.66
N LEU A 247 9.88 -2.19 -18.68
CA LEU A 247 9.66 -3.63 -18.84
C LEU A 247 10.39 -4.26 -20.05
N PRO A 248 10.40 -3.66 -21.26
CA PRO A 248 11.13 -4.26 -22.39
C PRO A 248 12.64 -4.39 -22.16
N ARG A 249 13.26 -3.48 -21.39
CA ARG A 249 14.69 -3.58 -21.03
C ARG A 249 14.91 -4.63 -19.96
N ALA A 250 14.02 -4.70 -18.97
CA ALA A 250 14.07 -5.73 -17.93
C ALA A 250 13.96 -7.14 -18.52
N GLU A 251 13.00 -7.38 -19.42
CA GLU A 251 12.83 -8.67 -20.09
C GLU A 251 14.03 -9.02 -20.96
N ARG A 252 14.60 -8.05 -21.68
CA ARG A 252 15.83 -8.24 -22.45
C ARG A 252 16.99 -8.67 -21.55
N LEU A 253 17.22 -7.99 -20.42
CA LEU A 253 18.28 -8.30 -19.47
C LEU A 253 18.16 -9.74 -18.94
N VAL A 254 16.96 -10.14 -18.50
CA VAL A 254 16.70 -11.49 -17.98
C VAL A 254 16.90 -12.56 -19.06
N ASN A 255 16.35 -12.33 -20.27
CA ASN A 255 16.40 -13.33 -21.35
C ASN A 255 17.80 -13.47 -21.98
N MET A 256 18.57 -12.39 -22.06
CA MET A 256 19.91 -12.42 -22.65
C MET A 256 20.94 -13.09 -21.73
N PHE A 257 20.74 -13.06 -20.41
CA PHE A 257 21.73 -13.52 -19.43
C PHE A 257 21.12 -14.48 -18.40
N PRO A 258 20.60 -15.65 -18.82
CA PRO A 258 19.99 -16.62 -17.92
C PRO A 258 20.96 -17.13 -16.84
N GLU A 259 22.27 -17.14 -17.12
CA GLU A 259 23.31 -17.54 -16.16
C GLU A 259 23.40 -16.62 -14.92
N ALA A 260 22.83 -15.41 -14.98
CA ALA A 260 22.75 -14.53 -13.82
C ALA A 260 21.76 -15.03 -12.76
N GLY A 261 20.78 -15.86 -13.15
CA GLY A 261 19.71 -16.34 -12.27
C GLY A 261 18.74 -15.22 -11.86
N LEU A 262 18.50 -14.26 -12.75
CA LEU A 262 17.59 -13.14 -12.51
C LEU A 262 16.15 -13.54 -12.81
N GLU A 263 15.23 -13.03 -12.01
CA GLU A 263 13.80 -13.22 -12.22
C GLU A 263 13.18 -12.01 -12.91
N ARG A 264 12.16 -12.25 -13.75
CA ARG A 264 11.38 -11.17 -14.38
C ARG A 264 10.65 -10.35 -13.30
N GLN A 265 10.74 -9.04 -13.41
CA GLN A 265 10.09 -8.09 -12.50
C GLN A 265 9.12 -7.19 -13.26
N THR A 266 7.94 -6.94 -12.69
CA THR A 266 6.86 -6.17 -13.33
C THR A 266 6.44 -4.93 -12.54
N THR A 267 7.00 -4.74 -11.34
CA THR A 267 6.74 -3.54 -10.51
C THR A 267 7.94 -2.61 -10.52
N TYR A 268 7.70 -1.33 -10.28
CA TYR A 268 8.77 -0.32 -10.21
C TYR A 268 9.85 -0.70 -9.17
N PHE A 269 9.43 -1.08 -7.95
CA PHE A 269 10.36 -1.52 -6.91
C PHE A 269 11.07 -2.82 -7.26
N GLY A 270 10.38 -3.76 -7.91
CA GLY A 270 10.99 -4.98 -8.44
C GLY A 270 12.08 -4.67 -9.46
N MET A 271 11.90 -3.67 -10.32
CA MET A 271 12.91 -3.26 -11.29
C MET A 271 14.15 -2.62 -10.65
N LEU A 272 13.98 -1.82 -9.58
CA LEU A 272 15.13 -1.32 -8.81
C LEU A 272 15.94 -2.48 -8.22
N LEU A 273 15.26 -3.49 -7.66
CA LEU A 273 15.93 -4.70 -7.14
C LEU A 273 16.56 -5.53 -8.24
N LEU A 274 15.95 -5.61 -9.43
CA LEU A 274 16.54 -6.28 -10.58
C LEU A 274 17.90 -5.68 -10.95
N ILE A 275 18.03 -4.34 -10.94
CA ILE A 275 19.30 -3.65 -11.19
C ILE A 275 20.35 -4.04 -10.14
N LEU A 276 19.99 -3.99 -8.85
CA LEU A 276 20.92 -4.34 -7.75
C LEU A 276 21.36 -5.81 -7.81
N ASN A 277 20.42 -6.73 -8.06
CA ASN A 277 20.69 -8.16 -8.18
C ASN A 277 21.50 -8.51 -9.43
N ALA A 278 21.24 -7.81 -10.55
CA ALA A 278 22.01 -7.95 -11.77
C ALA A 278 23.46 -7.51 -11.54
N ASP A 279 23.67 -6.35 -10.95
CA ASP A 279 25.01 -5.85 -10.62
C ASP A 279 25.79 -6.81 -9.72
N ALA A 280 25.18 -7.32 -8.67
CA ALA A 280 25.77 -8.32 -7.78
C ALA A 280 26.08 -9.66 -8.51
N SER A 281 25.33 -9.98 -9.56
CA SER A 281 25.52 -11.19 -10.38
C SER A 281 26.55 -11.03 -11.48
N THR A 282 27.18 -9.86 -11.65
CA THR A 282 28.20 -9.59 -12.69
C THR A 282 29.34 -10.61 -12.68
N LEU A 283 29.73 -11.11 -11.49
CA LEU A 283 30.80 -12.10 -11.35
C LEU A 283 30.43 -13.48 -11.92
N LYS A 284 29.13 -13.81 -12.02
CA LYS A 284 28.62 -15.05 -12.62
C LYS A 284 28.67 -15.02 -14.15
N ILE A 285 28.79 -13.83 -14.76
CA ILE A 285 28.81 -13.67 -16.21
C ILE A 285 30.22 -13.96 -16.75
N ALA A 286 30.27 -14.75 -17.83
CA ALA A 286 31.50 -15.05 -18.56
C ALA A 286 32.21 -13.76 -19.00
N GLU A 287 33.54 -13.72 -18.86
CA GLU A 287 34.34 -12.50 -19.04
C GLU A 287 34.05 -11.77 -20.38
N GLY A 288 33.98 -12.51 -21.49
CA GLY A 288 33.68 -11.94 -22.81
C GLY A 288 32.26 -11.36 -22.98
N ARG A 289 31.34 -11.60 -22.05
CA ARG A 289 29.95 -11.11 -22.06
C ARG A 289 29.67 -10.03 -21.02
N ARG A 290 30.61 -9.77 -20.09
CA ARG A 290 30.40 -8.85 -18.97
C ARG A 290 30.07 -7.43 -19.41
N LEU A 291 30.72 -6.95 -20.47
CA LEU A 291 30.46 -5.59 -20.98
C LEU A 291 29.04 -5.45 -21.53
N ASP A 292 28.52 -6.46 -22.21
CA ASP A 292 27.16 -6.45 -22.74
C ASP A 292 26.12 -6.57 -21.61
N PHE A 293 26.45 -7.34 -20.56
CA PHE A 293 25.61 -7.43 -19.37
C PHE A 293 25.52 -6.09 -18.64
N LEU A 294 26.66 -5.44 -18.38
CA LEU A 294 26.70 -4.11 -17.76
C LEU A 294 25.94 -3.08 -18.60
N ARG A 295 26.07 -3.13 -19.93
CA ARG A 295 25.30 -2.26 -20.85
C ARG A 295 23.80 -2.50 -20.72
N ALA A 296 23.35 -3.75 -20.65
CA ALA A 296 21.93 -4.07 -20.47
C ALA A 296 21.39 -3.59 -19.11
N ILE A 297 22.21 -3.62 -18.04
CA ILE A 297 21.87 -3.03 -16.75
C ILE A 297 21.75 -1.50 -16.88
N THR A 298 22.73 -0.84 -17.53
CA THR A 298 22.69 0.61 -17.77
C THR A 298 21.46 1.03 -18.59
N GLU A 299 21.08 0.28 -19.63
CA GLU A 299 19.88 0.57 -20.43
C GLU A 299 18.58 0.50 -19.61
N LEU A 300 18.48 -0.45 -18.67
CA LEU A 300 17.36 -0.54 -17.74
C LEU A 300 17.37 0.61 -16.72
N ASP A 301 18.54 0.91 -16.15
CA ASP A 301 18.74 2.00 -15.19
C ASP A 301 18.39 3.36 -15.81
N ASP A 302 18.88 3.66 -17.00
CA ASP A 302 18.57 4.90 -17.72
C ASP A 302 17.09 5.02 -18.05
N ALA A 303 16.42 3.91 -18.37
CA ALA A 303 14.98 3.92 -18.64
C ALA A 303 14.19 4.31 -17.39
N LEU A 304 14.50 3.74 -16.22
CA LEU A 304 13.86 4.11 -14.95
C LEU A 304 14.22 5.53 -14.52
N ALA A 305 15.49 5.92 -14.60
CA ALA A 305 15.95 7.26 -14.24
C ALA A 305 15.27 8.35 -15.08
N THR A 306 15.04 8.08 -16.37
CA THR A 306 14.29 8.99 -17.25
C THR A 306 12.85 9.16 -16.80
N GLN A 307 12.20 8.10 -16.31
CA GLN A 307 10.83 8.18 -15.80
C GLN A 307 10.77 8.97 -14.49
N GLN A 308 11.68 8.70 -13.55
CA GLN A 308 11.75 9.43 -12.27
C GLN A 308 12.01 10.94 -12.47
N ALA A 309 12.75 11.31 -13.51
CA ALA A 309 13.04 12.72 -13.82
C ALA A 309 11.82 13.52 -14.32
N ASP A 310 10.64 12.90 -14.49
CA ASP A 310 9.43 13.61 -14.92
C ASP A 310 8.78 14.48 -13.82
N GLY A 311 9.27 14.37 -12.57
CA GLY A 311 8.83 15.20 -11.44
C GLY A 311 7.51 14.78 -10.81
N ALA A 312 6.87 13.69 -11.27
CA ALA A 312 5.56 13.28 -10.77
C ALA A 312 5.63 12.84 -9.30
N ILE A 313 6.64 12.04 -8.92
CA ILE A 313 6.80 11.57 -7.55
C ILE A 313 7.08 12.76 -6.61
N GLU A 314 7.95 13.68 -7.02
CA GLU A 314 8.28 14.89 -6.28
C GLU A 314 7.04 15.76 -6.07
N GLY A 315 6.19 15.88 -7.09
CA GLY A 315 4.90 16.58 -7.01
C GLY A 315 3.99 15.98 -5.94
N PHE A 316 3.74 14.66 -5.98
CA PHE A 316 2.90 14.01 -4.96
C PHE A 316 3.52 14.09 -3.56
N PHE A 317 4.85 13.97 -3.46
CA PHE A 317 5.53 14.11 -2.18
C PHE A 317 5.38 15.53 -1.61
N ALA A 318 5.49 16.56 -2.44
CA ALA A 318 5.24 17.94 -2.03
C ALA A 318 3.79 18.14 -1.53
N ASP A 319 2.81 17.53 -2.20
CA ASP A 319 1.40 17.59 -1.78
C ASP A 319 1.15 16.87 -0.44
N ILE A 320 1.78 15.71 -0.23
CA ILE A 320 1.75 14.98 1.06
C ILE A 320 2.35 15.86 2.16
N VAL A 321 3.56 16.41 1.93
CA VAL A 321 4.25 17.28 2.88
C VAL A 321 3.40 18.51 3.22
N ALA A 322 2.78 19.15 2.22
CA ALA A 322 1.92 20.30 2.43
C ALA A 322 0.66 19.94 3.24
N SER A 323 0.04 18.78 2.97
CA SER A 323 -1.11 18.30 3.72
C SER A 323 -0.78 18.01 5.18
N ASP A 324 0.30 17.26 5.42
CA ASP A 324 0.75 16.87 6.75
C ASP A 324 1.23 18.07 7.57
N ASN A 325 1.91 19.05 6.95
CA ASN A 325 2.31 20.28 7.62
C ASN A 325 1.10 21.07 8.11
N ARG A 326 0.04 21.22 7.30
CA ARG A 326 -1.19 21.91 7.72
C ARG A 326 -1.82 21.23 8.93
N GLN A 327 -1.85 19.90 8.94
CA GLN A 327 -2.37 19.12 10.05
C GLN A 327 -1.52 19.32 11.31
N MET A 328 -0.20 19.24 11.19
CA MET A 328 0.74 19.44 12.30
C MET A 328 0.70 20.85 12.88
N GLU A 329 0.64 21.88 12.03
CA GLU A 329 0.53 23.27 12.48
C GLU A 329 -0.77 23.51 13.26
N ARG A 330 -1.87 22.86 12.86
CA ARG A 330 -3.13 22.89 13.58
C ARG A 330 -2.98 22.25 14.96
N ASP A 331 -2.45 21.04 15.02
CA ASP A 331 -2.32 20.29 16.28
C ASP A 331 -1.34 20.99 17.24
N LEU A 332 -0.26 21.55 16.69
CA LEU A 332 0.68 22.37 17.44
C LEU A 332 -0.02 23.61 18.01
N ARG A 333 -0.81 24.33 17.22
CA ARG A 333 -1.57 25.50 17.70
C ARG A 333 -2.58 25.12 18.78
N GLU A 334 -3.32 24.05 18.57
CA GLU A 334 -4.31 23.54 19.53
C GLU A 334 -3.66 23.12 20.85
N SER A 335 -2.42 22.62 20.82
CA SER A 335 -1.67 22.25 22.03
C SER A 335 -1.39 23.41 22.99
N PHE A 336 -1.51 24.66 22.51
CA PHE A 336 -1.40 25.87 23.34
C PHE A 336 -2.74 26.37 23.88
N SER A 337 -3.85 25.75 23.50
CA SER A 337 -5.18 26.09 24.02
C SER A 337 -5.24 25.85 25.53
N ALA A 338 -6.09 26.59 26.24
CA ALA A 338 -6.35 26.35 27.66
C ALA A 338 -7.01 24.98 27.90
N THR A 339 -7.72 24.47 26.89
CA THR A 339 -8.35 23.15 26.88
C THR A 339 -8.09 22.51 25.51
N PRO A 340 -6.89 21.98 25.27
CA PRO A 340 -6.55 21.37 23.98
C PRO A 340 -7.51 20.23 23.66
N ASP A 341 -8.19 20.32 22.52
CA ASP A 341 -8.99 19.22 21.99
C ASP A 341 -8.12 18.28 21.13
N ILE A 342 -7.18 17.62 21.81
CA ILE A 342 -6.23 16.67 21.19
C ILE A 342 -6.36 15.33 21.89
N ASP A 343 -6.57 14.27 21.11
CA ASP A 343 -6.45 12.92 21.61
C ASP A 343 -4.97 12.56 21.82
N VAL A 344 -4.50 12.77 23.05
CA VAL A 344 -3.11 12.50 23.48
C VAL A 344 -2.73 11.05 23.18
N ARG A 345 -3.66 10.10 23.36
CA ARG A 345 -3.39 8.68 23.13
C ARG A 345 -3.19 8.40 21.65
N ALA A 346 -4.07 8.92 20.78
CA ALA A 346 -3.89 8.78 19.34
C ALA A 346 -2.57 9.41 18.87
N LEU A 347 -2.22 10.58 19.42
CA LEU A 347 -0.98 11.28 19.10
C LEU A 347 0.27 10.48 19.53
N ARG A 348 0.23 9.87 20.72
CA ARG A 348 1.26 8.93 21.21
C ARG A 348 1.38 7.74 20.29
N SER A 349 0.26 7.13 19.89
CA SER A 349 0.28 5.99 18.98
C SER A 349 0.90 6.32 17.62
N GLN A 350 0.63 7.54 17.09
CA GLN A 350 1.27 8.02 15.87
C GLN A 350 2.78 8.26 16.05
N TYR A 351 3.20 8.82 17.18
CA TYR A 351 4.61 9.01 17.52
C TYR A 351 5.37 7.67 17.53
N ASP A 352 4.86 6.67 18.24
CA ASP A 352 5.52 5.37 18.36
C ASP A 352 5.60 4.63 17.02
N ALA A 353 4.53 4.68 16.23
CA ALA A 353 4.50 4.06 14.90
C ALA A 353 5.52 4.73 13.95
N ARG A 354 5.60 6.07 13.99
CA ARG A 354 6.51 6.83 13.15
C ARG A 354 7.98 6.65 13.54
N GLU A 355 8.28 6.53 14.84
CA GLU A 355 9.64 6.18 15.31
C GLU A 355 10.11 4.87 14.69
N ARG A 356 9.29 3.80 14.78
CA ARG A 356 9.61 2.51 14.18
C ARG A 356 9.75 2.59 12.66
N SER A 357 8.85 3.31 12.00
CA SER A 357 8.90 3.50 10.54
C SER A 357 10.20 4.20 10.11
N LEU A 358 10.66 5.21 10.85
CA LEU A 358 11.92 5.91 10.58
C LEU A 358 13.13 4.96 10.65
N VAL A 359 13.21 4.11 11.68
CA VAL A 359 14.30 3.14 11.82
C VAL A 359 14.33 2.16 10.64
N GLU A 360 13.18 1.62 10.24
CA GLU A 360 13.11 0.69 9.11
C GLU A 360 13.46 1.37 7.78
N ARG A 361 12.99 2.61 7.55
CA ARG A 361 13.34 3.38 6.35
C ARG A 361 14.83 3.70 6.29
N GLN A 362 15.44 4.08 7.41
CA GLN A 362 16.90 4.31 7.48
C GLN A 362 17.68 3.03 7.16
N ARG A 363 17.26 1.88 7.70
CA ARG A 363 17.89 0.59 7.39
C ARG A 363 17.76 0.25 5.89
N ALA A 364 16.58 0.43 5.31
CA ALA A 364 16.34 0.19 3.89
C ALA A 364 17.20 1.10 3.01
N LEU A 365 17.29 2.39 3.33
CA LEU A 365 18.13 3.36 2.63
C LEU A 365 19.62 2.95 2.67
N VAL A 366 20.14 2.57 3.84
CA VAL A 366 21.52 2.08 3.97
C VAL A 366 21.74 0.86 3.07
N SER A 367 20.81 -0.10 3.08
CA SER A 367 20.90 -1.30 2.23
C SER A 367 20.88 -0.98 0.73
N MET A 368 20.13 0.02 0.30
CA MET A 368 20.05 0.42 -1.11
C MET A 368 21.23 1.32 -1.53
N SER A 369 21.86 2.03 -0.59
CA SER A 369 22.92 3.00 -0.87
C SER A 369 24.14 2.41 -1.60
N VAL A 370 24.39 1.11 -1.44
CA VAL A 370 25.45 0.38 -2.15
C VAL A 370 25.28 0.43 -3.68
N GLY A 371 24.06 0.66 -4.14
CA GLY A 371 23.71 0.76 -5.56
C GLY A 371 23.71 2.18 -6.13
N ARG A 372 24.10 3.22 -5.38
CA ARG A 372 24.05 4.64 -5.84
C ARG A 372 24.88 4.97 -7.07
N LYS A 373 25.71 4.04 -7.55
CA LYS A 373 26.33 4.17 -8.88
C LYS A 373 25.31 4.12 -10.03
N TRP A 374 24.13 3.54 -9.79
CA TRP A 374 23.01 3.48 -10.73
C TRP A 374 22.11 4.70 -10.52
N ARG A 375 21.78 5.41 -11.60
CA ARG A 375 21.08 6.69 -11.57
C ARG A 375 19.68 6.56 -10.97
N SER A 376 18.96 5.49 -11.31
CA SER A 376 17.61 5.26 -10.79
C SER A 376 17.59 4.91 -9.31
N ILE A 377 18.64 4.23 -8.84
CA ILE A 377 18.83 3.92 -7.42
C ILE A 377 19.20 5.17 -6.64
N ASP A 378 20.10 6.01 -7.17
CA ASP A 378 20.48 7.27 -6.51
C ASP A 378 19.31 8.25 -6.42
N ALA A 379 18.52 8.40 -7.49
CA ALA A 379 17.28 9.17 -7.47
C ALA A 379 16.30 8.63 -6.41
N HIS A 380 16.11 7.31 -6.34
CA HIS A 380 15.26 6.71 -5.31
C HIS A 380 15.78 6.94 -3.89
N CYS A 381 17.08 6.77 -3.66
CA CYS A 381 17.70 7.01 -2.36
C CYS A 381 17.54 8.47 -1.93
N SER A 382 17.71 9.42 -2.85
CA SER A 382 17.52 10.85 -2.57
C SER A 382 16.08 11.17 -2.14
N MET A 383 15.08 10.61 -2.85
CA MET A 383 13.68 10.73 -2.44
C MET A 383 13.42 10.13 -1.04
N GLN A 384 14.05 8.99 -0.72
CA GLN A 384 13.93 8.39 0.62
C GLN A 384 14.59 9.25 1.70
N GLU A 385 15.71 9.91 1.42
CA GLU A 385 16.37 10.84 2.34
C GLU A 385 15.46 12.02 2.67
N ASP A 386 14.83 12.62 1.66
CA ASP A 386 13.87 13.70 1.86
C ASP A 386 12.65 13.25 2.67
N SER A 387 12.14 12.04 2.39
CA SER A 387 11.05 11.42 3.13
C SER A 387 11.41 11.16 4.60
N ILE A 388 12.60 10.65 4.87
CA ILE A 388 13.12 10.41 6.23
C ILE A 388 13.32 11.74 6.96
N ALA A 389 13.89 12.74 6.29
CA ALA A 389 14.10 14.08 6.87
C ALA A 389 12.76 14.73 7.24
N PHE A 390 11.76 14.64 6.37
CA PHE A 390 10.41 15.12 6.65
C PHE A 390 9.77 14.38 7.83
N ALA A 391 9.75 13.05 7.80
CA ALA A 391 9.19 12.25 8.89
C ALA A 391 9.90 12.51 10.23
N SER A 392 11.22 12.77 10.21
CA SER A 392 11.98 13.14 11.41
C SER A 392 11.57 14.52 11.97
N ARG A 393 11.27 15.50 11.11
CA ARG A 393 10.73 16.80 11.56
C ARG A 393 9.35 16.63 12.20
N MET A 394 8.50 15.84 11.56
CA MET A 394 7.16 15.55 12.07
C MET A 394 7.21 14.80 13.41
N GLN A 395 8.16 13.88 13.59
CA GLN A 395 8.38 13.19 14.86
C GLN A 395 8.75 14.16 15.99
N LYS A 396 9.64 15.12 15.71
CA LYS A 396 10.01 16.16 16.69
C LYS A 396 8.82 17.04 17.07
N ALA A 397 7.99 17.42 16.10
CA ALA A 397 6.78 18.21 16.36
C ALA A 397 5.77 17.44 17.22
N LEU A 398 5.56 16.14 16.95
CA LEU A 398 4.74 15.27 17.79
C LEU A 398 5.28 15.21 19.23
N GLN A 399 6.59 15.03 19.40
CA GLN A 399 7.24 15.02 20.72
C GLN A 399 7.02 16.32 21.49
N GLU A 400 7.11 17.46 20.81
CA GLU A 400 6.89 18.78 21.40
C GLU A 400 5.45 18.91 21.90
N ILE A 401 4.46 18.52 21.08
CA ILE A 401 3.05 18.54 21.45
C ILE A 401 2.80 17.61 22.66
N LEU A 402 3.27 16.37 22.61
CA LEU A 402 3.12 15.39 23.69
C LEU A 402 3.72 15.90 25.01
N THR A 403 4.92 16.48 24.95
CA THR A 403 5.58 17.08 26.12
C THR A 403 4.75 18.21 26.73
N ARG A 404 4.15 19.07 25.89
CA ARG A 404 3.26 20.15 26.38
C ARG A 404 1.99 19.64 27.02
N LEU A 405 1.42 18.56 26.49
CA LEU A 405 0.21 17.94 27.01
C LEU A 405 0.47 17.07 28.26
N GLY A 406 1.70 17.10 28.80
CA GLY A 406 2.06 16.40 30.03
C GLY A 406 2.43 14.92 29.83
N ASP A 407 2.71 14.50 28.60
CA ASP A 407 3.08 13.14 28.23
C ASP A 407 4.49 13.11 27.57
N PRO A 408 5.59 13.22 28.33
CA PRO A 408 6.93 13.35 27.75
C PRO A 408 7.50 12.04 27.17
N GLY A 409 6.97 10.88 27.54
CA GLY A 409 7.51 9.56 27.17
C GLY A 409 7.28 8.51 28.22
#